data_AF-I1I8M6-F1
#
_entry.id   AF-I1I8M6-F1
#
_cell.length_a   1.000
_cell.length_b   1.000
_cell.length_c   1.000
_cell.angle_alpha   90.00
_cell.angle_beta   90.00
_cell.angle_gamma   90.00
#
_symmetry.space_group_name_H-M   'P 1'
#
loop_
_entity.id
_entity.type
_entity.pdbx_description
1 polymer ?
#
loop_
_entity_poly.entity_id
_entity_poly.type
_entity_poly.pdbx_seq_one_letter_code
_entity_poly.pdbx_strand_id
1 'polypeptide(L)'
;MAVCSELVGLQHVAPSRFVSFSFPNPLLHDASNPYGDGAELLRVAVLDAPLPASPSPLAPRTAAMLVPAGRHRDWIFSTRAGQLHLLLSSQTHSPFSRLVLVGPELSAPSPPVISCAAARPDPDPSHARLLPLLRALCPRAAFRDNAIPEVPLLSFHDDLLRLVPVYAVTGPAVGDMLVEDVAVDCAPGPAELRRRLRFKRMPCLVQTQVRLARPSPAVASSSLLEALEEQGPGSSLQPQVGGLLVQPYLQAMVAGLAVIAPSVEEIVRSGARPRCLCAGVGGGALPMSIRTGLCFEVLGVEADHVVLDVARNYFGLVEDEFLRVRVGDAIQTIQDFARQGEPAMNFSAIMVDLDSSDVICGVSAPPLEITHRSIILAARRILHHHGVLVLNIIPAANDGSFYRALIDVLHQVFSEFYEIDVGNGENFVLVATVSPTESTLTDSSGHFLTELRKLAGEFLEHIRKIDIPSC
;
A
#
# COMPACT_ATOMS: atom_id res chain seq x y z
N MET A 1 24.78 -38.26 -8.78
CA MET A 1 24.62 -36.79 -8.82
C MET A 1 24.90 -36.26 -7.43
N ALA A 2 25.86 -35.34 -7.28
CA ALA A 2 26.09 -34.67 -6.01
C ALA A 2 24.84 -33.84 -5.69
N VAL A 3 24.10 -34.23 -4.65
CA VAL A 3 23.00 -33.40 -4.14
C VAL A 3 23.63 -32.12 -3.63
N CYS A 4 23.18 -30.96 -4.12
CA CYS A 4 23.66 -29.66 -3.66
C CYS A 4 23.65 -29.62 -2.12
N SER A 5 24.76 -29.22 -1.50
CA SER A 5 24.91 -29.18 -0.03
C SER A 5 23.81 -28.36 0.66
N GLU A 6 23.29 -27.34 -0.02
CA GLU A 6 22.17 -26.52 0.45
C GLU A 6 20.87 -27.31 0.60
N LEU A 7 20.59 -28.24 -0.33
CA LEU A 7 19.41 -29.11 -0.27
C LEU A 7 19.53 -30.17 0.84
N VAL A 8 20.75 -30.65 1.12
CA VAL A 8 20.99 -31.53 2.27
C VAL A 8 20.68 -30.83 3.59
N GLY A 9 21.00 -29.53 3.67
CA GLY A 9 20.67 -28.71 4.84
C GLY A 9 19.19 -28.67 5.18
N LEU A 10 18.29 -28.79 4.18
CA LEU A 10 16.83 -28.74 4.39
C LEU A 10 16.30 -29.85 5.31
N GLN A 11 17.09 -30.89 5.61
CA GLN A 11 16.73 -31.93 6.57
C GLN A 11 16.50 -31.43 8.02
N HIS A 12 17.00 -30.24 8.36
CA HIS A 12 16.80 -29.57 9.65
C HIS A 12 16.08 -28.24 9.46
N VAL A 13 15.55 -27.61 10.51
CA VAL A 13 15.09 -26.21 10.47
C VAL A 13 16.25 -25.31 10.88
N ALA A 14 16.49 -24.22 10.15
CA ALA A 14 17.51 -23.23 10.46
C ALA A 14 16.89 -21.83 10.53
N PRO A 15 17.34 -20.95 11.44
CA PRO A 15 16.67 -19.67 11.70
C PRO A 15 16.66 -18.81 10.44
N SER A 16 15.47 -18.37 10.02
CA SER A 16 15.28 -17.46 8.88
C SER A 16 15.91 -17.95 7.57
N ARG A 17 16.19 -19.25 7.42
CA ARG A 17 16.81 -19.77 6.21
C ARG A 17 15.89 -19.58 5.02
N PHE A 18 16.47 -19.20 3.89
CA PHE A 18 15.79 -19.10 2.60
C PHE A 18 16.61 -19.81 1.53
N VAL A 19 16.01 -20.78 0.85
CA VAL A 19 16.61 -21.50 -0.28
C VAL A 19 15.62 -21.50 -1.43
N SER A 20 16.07 -21.21 -2.65
CA SER A 20 15.22 -21.23 -3.84
C SER A 20 15.92 -22.02 -4.95
N PHE A 21 15.19 -22.91 -5.62
CA PHE A 21 15.73 -23.74 -6.70
C PHE A 21 14.64 -24.10 -7.72
N SER A 22 15.06 -24.47 -8.92
CA SER A 22 14.17 -24.98 -9.98
C SER A 22 13.94 -26.47 -9.82
N PHE A 23 12.72 -26.93 -10.08
CA PHE A 23 12.32 -28.34 -9.99
C PHE A 23 11.45 -28.72 -11.21
N PRO A 24 11.61 -29.92 -11.79
CA PRO A 24 10.75 -30.37 -12.89
C PRO A 24 9.27 -30.29 -12.51
N ASN A 25 8.47 -29.62 -13.35
CA ASN A 25 7.07 -29.38 -13.04
C ASN A 25 6.29 -30.71 -12.96
N PRO A 26 5.89 -31.15 -11.75
CA PRO A 26 5.19 -32.41 -11.59
C PRO A 26 3.71 -32.29 -11.96
N LEU A 27 3.25 -31.14 -12.46
CA LEU A 27 1.88 -30.89 -12.90
C LEU A 27 1.77 -30.82 -14.44
N LEU A 28 2.86 -30.97 -15.20
CA LEU A 28 2.82 -30.93 -16.67
C LEU A 28 1.76 -31.88 -17.24
N HIS A 29 1.01 -31.40 -18.22
CA HIS A 29 -0.08 -32.11 -18.91
C HIS A 29 -1.23 -32.55 -18.00
N ASP A 30 -1.28 -32.05 -16.76
CA ASP A 30 -2.39 -32.30 -15.85
C ASP A 30 -3.44 -31.20 -15.96
N ALA A 31 -4.71 -31.58 -15.91
CA ALA A 31 -5.81 -30.62 -15.87
C ALA A 31 -5.76 -29.72 -14.62
N SER A 32 -5.09 -30.15 -13.55
CA SER A 32 -4.87 -29.37 -12.33
C SER A 32 -3.73 -28.35 -12.41
N ASN A 33 -2.98 -28.30 -13.51
CA ASN A 33 -1.86 -27.37 -13.67
C ASN A 33 -2.34 -25.92 -13.75
N PRO A 34 -2.13 -25.08 -12.72
CA PRO A 34 -2.61 -23.71 -12.74
C PRO A 34 -1.77 -22.79 -13.64
N TYR A 35 -0.61 -23.26 -14.12
CA TYR A 35 0.37 -22.45 -14.84
C TYR A 35 0.38 -22.72 -16.36
N GLY A 36 -0.43 -23.66 -16.83
CA GLY A 36 -0.42 -24.13 -18.20
C GLY A 36 0.83 -24.95 -18.55
N ASP A 37 0.84 -25.53 -19.76
CA ASP A 37 1.87 -26.49 -20.19
C ASP A 37 3.21 -25.86 -20.62
N GLY A 38 3.32 -24.53 -20.59
CA GLY A 38 4.56 -23.81 -20.95
C GLY A 38 5.61 -23.77 -19.84
N ALA A 39 5.28 -24.15 -18.60
CA ALA A 39 6.19 -24.11 -17.46
C ALA A 39 6.81 -25.49 -17.20
N GLU A 40 7.89 -25.83 -17.90
CA GLU A 40 8.60 -27.12 -17.70
C GLU A 40 9.26 -27.25 -16.32
N LEU A 41 9.68 -26.11 -15.75
CA LEU A 41 10.28 -26.00 -14.43
C LEU A 41 9.43 -25.12 -13.53
N LEU A 42 9.30 -25.52 -12.27
CA LEU A 42 8.74 -24.71 -11.20
C LEU A 42 9.85 -24.22 -10.29
N ARG A 43 9.72 -22.98 -9.85
CA ARG A 43 10.47 -22.46 -8.72
C ARG A 43 9.90 -23.05 -7.43
N VAL A 44 10.79 -23.62 -6.62
CA VAL A 44 10.52 -24.02 -5.24
C VAL A 44 11.32 -23.11 -4.31
N ALA A 45 10.62 -22.41 -3.42
CA ALA A 45 11.23 -21.58 -2.39
C ALA A 45 10.89 -22.13 -1.01
N VAL A 46 11.91 -22.40 -0.20
CA VAL A 46 11.80 -22.94 1.14
C VAL A 46 12.27 -21.89 2.13
N LEU A 47 11.36 -21.48 3.00
CA LEU A 47 11.62 -20.52 4.07
C LEU A 47 11.38 -21.17 5.43
N ASP A 48 12.34 -21.03 6.33
CA ASP A 48 12.18 -21.40 7.73
C ASP A 48 11.85 -20.18 8.60
N ALA A 49 11.05 -20.40 9.64
CA ALA A 49 10.71 -19.36 10.61
C ALA A 49 11.96 -18.83 11.35
N PRO A 50 11.94 -17.56 11.81
CA PRO A 50 12.84 -17.11 12.85
C PRO A 50 12.67 -17.99 14.10
N LEU A 51 13.76 -18.39 14.75
CA LEU A 51 13.67 -19.21 15.97
C LEU A 51 12.92 -18.43 17.07
N PRO A 52 12.00 -19.08 17.82
CA PRO A 52 11.41 -18.47 18.99
C PRO A 52 12.46 -18.28 20.10
N ALA A 53 12.28 -17.21 20.90
CA ALA A 53 12.90 -17.10 22.20
C ALA A 53 12.18 -18.06 23.17
N SER A 54 12.89 -19.06 23.71
CA SER A 54 12.45 -19.99 24.78
C SER A 54 11.79 -21.33 24.37
N PRO A 55 11.97 -22.42 25.18
CA PRO A 55 12.07 -23.79 24.67
C PRO A 55 10.86 -24.68 24.96
N SER A 56 10.27 -25.32 23.93
CA SER A 56 9.61 -26.63 24.09
C SER A 56 9.25 -27.29 22.74
N PRO A 57 9.17 -28.64 22.66
CA PRO A 57 9.63 -29.41 21.52
C PRO A 57 8.49 -29.91 20.61
N LEU A 58 7.67 -29.01 20.07
CA LEU A 58 6.73 -29.42 19.01
C LEU A 58 7.53 -29.80 17.76
N ALA A 59 7.14 -30.89 17.11
CA ALA A 59 7.74 -31.29 15.84
C ALA A 59 7.56 -30.15 14.83
N PRO A 60 8.58 -29.81 14.03
CA PRO A 60 8.50 -28.70 13.10
C PRO A 60 7.43 -28.98 12.05
N ARG A 61 6.49 -28.04 11.89
CA ARG A 61 5.40 -28.16 10.92
C ARG A 61 5.78 -27.48 9.61
N THR A 62 5.47 -28.12 8.50
CA THR A 62 5.70 -27.59 7.15
C THR A 62 4.34 -27.30 6.52
N ALA A 63 4.20 -26.12 5.93
CA ALA A 63 3.08 -25.79 5.04
C ALA A 63 3.61 -25.55 3.63
N ALA A 64 2.76 -25.75 2.64
CA ALA A 64 3.04 -25.40 1.26
C ALA A 64 2.04 -24.37 0.76
N MET A 65 2.42 -23.60 -0.25
CA MET A 65 1.52 -22.72 -0.98
C MET A 65 1.88 -22.79 -2.46
N LEU A 66 0.89 -23.01 -3.31
CA LEU A 66 1.06 -22.78 -4.74
C LEU A 66 0.81 -21.30 -5.02
N VAL A 67 1.80 -20.64 -5.60
CA VAL A 67 1.73 -19.24 -6.02
C VAL A 67 0.54 -19.05 -6.98
N PRO A 68 -0.31 -18.03 -6.80
CA PRO A 68 -1.39 -17.76 -7.73
C PRO A 68 -0.86 -17.53 -9.16
N ALA A 69 -1.54 -18.11 -10.15
CA ALA A 69 -1.10 -18.05 -11.55
C ALA A 69 -0.92 -16.60 -12.02
N GLY A 70 0.19 -16.29 -12.68
CA GLY A 70 0.52 -14.95 -13.17
C GLY A 70 1.05 -13.96 -12.13
N ARG A 71 0.92 -14.25 -10.83
CA ARG A 71 1.34 -13.39 -9.72
C ARG A 71 2.73 -13.73 -9.16
N HIS A 72 3.48 -14.62 -9.81
CA HIS A 72 4.79 -15.08 -9.33
C HIS A 72 5.85 -13.99 -9.19
N ARG A 73 5.61 -12.81 -9.79
CA ARG A 73 6.46 -11.63 -9.69
C ARG A 73 6.02 -10.65 -8.59
N ASP A 74 4.84 -10.84 -7.99
CA ASP A 74 4.42 -10.04 -6.85
C ASP A 74 5.42 -10.24 -5.71
N TRP A 75 5.71 -9.17 -4.96
CA TRP A 75 6.73 -9.21 -3.91
C TRP A 75 6.47 -10.27 -2.85
N ILE A 76 5.20 -10.49 -2.50
CA ILE A 76 4.76 -11.44 -1.49
C ILE A 76 5.18 -12.88 -1.86
N PHE A 77 5.27 -13.21 -3.15
CA PHE A 77 5.64 -14.54 -3.64
C PHE A 77 7.09 -14.65 -4.13
N SER A 78 7.65 -13.55 -4.65
CA SER A 78 8.97 -13.54 -5.30
C SER A 78 10.14 -13.29 -4.35
N THR A 79 9.92 -12.62 -3.21
CA THR A 79 11.01 -12.19 -2.32
C THR A 79 11.05 -12.95 -1.00
N ARG A 80 12.23 -13.00 -0.36
CA ARG A 80 12.40 -13.57 0.99
C ARG A 80 11.53 -12.86 2.03
N ALA A 81 11.48 -11.53 1.99
CA ALA A 81 10.72 -10.73 2.95
C ALA A 81 9.20 -10.96 2.79
N GLY A 82 8.70 -11.05 1.56
CA GLY A 82 7.29 -11.37 1.29
C GLY A 82 6.89 -12.76 1.77
N GLN A 83 7.75 -13.75 1.53
CA GLN A 83 7.49 -15.11 2.02
C GLN A 83 7.54 -15.21 3.54
N LEU A 84 8.38 -14.38 4.19
CA LEU A 84 8.39 -14.28 5.65
C LEU A 84 7.09 -13.66 6.16
N HIS A 85 6.58 -12.63 5.50
CA HIS A 85 5.27 -12.08 5.81
C HIS A 85 4.19 -13.17 5.73
N LEU A 86 4.12 -13.95 4.64
CA LEU A 86 3.15 -15.06 4.51
C LEU A 86 3.26 -16.07 5.67
N LEU A 87 4.47 -16.47 6.02
CA LEU A 87 4.72 -17.43 7.10
C LEU A 87 4.26 -16.89 8.45
N LEU A 88 4.51 -15.61 8.75
CA LEU A 88 4.14 -14.99 10.01
C LEU A 88 2.63 -14.69 10.11
N SER A 89 1.98 -14.28 9.01
CA SER A 89 0.54 -13.98 8.98
C SER A 89 -0.36 -15.23 9.05
N SER A 90 0.19 -16.43 8.79
CA SER A 90 -0.55 -17.70 8.81
C SER A 90 -0.75 -18.31 10.21
N GLN A 91 -0.40 -17.59 11.29
CA GLN A 91 -0.29 -18.14 12.65
C GLN A 91 -1.55 -17.89 13.49
N THR A 92 -2.53 -18.81 13.45
CA THR A 92 -3.73 -18.66 14.29
C THR A 92 -3.72 -19.54 15.55
N HIS A 93 -3.13 -20.74 15.54
CA HIS A 93 -3.04 -21.57 16.78
C HIS A 93 -1.83 -22.52 16.88
N SER A 94 -1.12 -22.79 15.78
CA SER A 94 0.12 -23.58 15.79
C SER A 94 1.03 -23.10 14.64
N PRO A 95 2.16 -22.44 14.94
CA PRO A 95 2.97 -21.81 13.92
C PRO A 95 3.69 -22.85 13.05
N PHE A 96 3.76 -22.59 11.75
CA PHE A 96 4.60 -23.37 10.86
C PHE A 96 6.07 -23.01 11.09
N SER A 97 6.93 -24.02 11.10
CA SER A 97 8.38 -23.82 11.17
C SER A 97 8.99 -23.66 9.79
N ARG A 98 8.28 -24.10 8.74
CA ARG A 98 8.69 -24.02 7.35
C ARG A 98 7.50 -23.72 6.45
N LEU A 99 7.72 -22.83 5.48
CA LEU A 99 6.83 -22.57 4.36
C LEU A 99 7.54 -22.94 3.05
N VAL A 100 6.86 -23.69 2.19
CA VAL A 100 7.32 -24.03 0.84
C VAL A 100 6.41 -23.35 -0.19
N LEU A 101 6.93 -22.39 -0.94
CA LEU A 101 6.23 -21.83 -2.09
C LEU A 101 6.63 -22.59 -3.35
N VAL A 102 5.63 -22.97 -4.14
CA VAL A 102 5.81 -23.57 -5.46
C VAL A 102 5.12 -22.69 -6.49
N GLY A 103 5.79 -22.35 -7.58
CA GLY A 103 5.21 -21.53 -8.63
C GLY A 103 6.08 -21.46 -9.89
N PRO A 104 5.67 -20.71 -10.91
CA PRO A 104 6.48 -20.47 -12.10
C PRO A 104 7.82 -19.82 -11.74
N GLU A 105 8.82 -20.02 -12.60
CA GLU A 105 10.07 -19.27 -12.52
C GLU A 105 9.83 -17.76 -12.64
N LEU A 106 10.66 -16.95 -11.97
CA LEU A 106 10.50 -15.49 -11.97
C LEU A 106 10.64 -14.88 -13.37
N SER A 107 11.37 -15.55 -14.26
CA SER A 107 11.53 -15.18 -15.68
C SER A 107 10.36 -15.63 -16.56
N ALA A 108 9.45 -16.46 -16.06
CA ALA A 108 8.29 -16.90 -16.82
C ALA A 108 7.39 -15.70 -17.12
N PRO A 109 6.83 -15.60 -18.34
CA PRO A 109 5.88 -14.53 -18.67
C PRO A 109 4.61 -14.69 -17.84
N SER A 110 4.05 -13.57 -17.39
CA SER A 110 2.70 -13.55 -16.83
C SER A 110 1.67 -13.48 -17.96
N PRO A 111 0.48 -14.10 -17.81
CA PRO A 111 -0.61 -13.88 -18.75
C PRO A 111 -1.01 -12.40 -18.74
N PRO A 112 -1.58 -11.89 -19.85
CA PRO A 112 -1.99 -10.48 -19.95
C PRO A 112 -3.13 -10.14 -18.97
N VAL A 113 -3.98 -11.12 -18.65
CA VAL A 113 -5.04 -11.01 -17.65
C VAL A 113 -4.81 -12.07 -16.58
N ILE A 114 -4.80 -11.63 -15.32
CA ILE A 114 -4.61 -12.47 -14.15
C ILE A 114 -5.95 -12.60 -13.44
N SER A 115 -6.42 -13.84 -13.24
CA SER A 115 -7.59 -14.15 -12.42
C SER A 115 -7.15 -14.45 -10.98
N CYS A 116 -7.70 -13.70 -10.02
CA CYS A 116 -7.26 -13.74 -8.62
C CYS A 116 -8.27 -14.44 -7.69
N ALA A 117 -9.56 -14.51 -8.08
CA ALA A 117 -10.64 -15.04 -7.23
C ALA A 117 -11.03 -16.50 -7.49
N ALA A 118 -10.23 -17.26 -8.24
CA ALA A 118 -10.52 -18.68 -8.44
C ALA A 118 -10.22 -19.44 -7.13
N ALA A 119 -11.27 -19.66 -6.31
CA ALA A 119 -11.19 -20.57 -5.18
C ALA A 119 -10.68 -21.92 -5.69
N ARG A 120 -9.60 -22.40 -5.10
CA ARG A 120 -9.08 -23.72 -5.43
C ARG A 120 -10.09 -24.77 -4.98
N PRO A 121 -10.31 -25.83 -5.78
CA PRO A 121 -11.14 -26.94 -5.35
C PRO A 121 -10.59 -27.52 -4.04
N ASP A 122 -11.47 -27.94 -3.14
CA ASP A 122 -11.10 -28.65 -1.92
C ASP A 122 -11.69 -30.08 -2.00
N PRO A 123 -10.87 -31.14 -2.13
CA PRO A 123 -9.40 -31.12 -2.14
C PRO A 123 -8.81 -30.64 -3.47
N ASP A 124 -7.64 -29.99 -3.41
CA ASP A 124 -6.92 -29.53 -4.60
C ASP A 124 -6.15 -30.71 -5.24
N PRO A 125 -6.46 -31.13 -6.48
CA PRO A 125 -5.78 -32.26 -7.13
C PRO A 125 -4.27 -32.03 -7.33
N SER A 126 -3.81 -30.79 -7.42
CA SER A 126 -2.38 -30.47 -7.52
C SER A 126 -1.62 -30.83 -6.25
N HIS A 127 -2.29 -30.85 -5.09
CA HIS A 127 -1.70 -31.20 -3.81
C HIS A 127 -1.15 -32.63 -3.81
N ALA A 128 -1.93 -33.59 -4.31
CA ALA A 128 -1.54 -35.00 -4.37
C ALA A 128 -0.29 -35.21 -5.23
N ARG A 129 -0.16 -34.47 -6.34
CA ARG A 129 1.00 -34.54 -7.24
C ARG A 129 2.25 -33.88 -6.67
N LEU A 130 2.10 -32.82 -5.88
CA LEU A 130 3.20 -32.14 -5.20
C LEU A 130 3.63 -32.83 -3.92
N LEU A 131 2.77 -33.62 -3.30
CA LEU A 131 2.99 -34.22 -2.00
C LEU A 131 4.32 -35.01 -1.86
N PRO A 132 4.81 -35.76 -2.86
CA PRO A 132 6.12 -36.40 -2.79
C PRO A 132 7.27 -35.40 -2.63
N LEU A 133 7.26 -34.30 -3.40
CA LEU A 133 8.23 -33.21 -3.28
C LEU A 133 8.11 -32.52 -1.93
N LEU A 134 6.89 -32.17 -1.52
CA LEU A 134 6.64 -31.48 -0.26
C LEU A 134 7.11 -32.29 0.95
N ARG A 135 6.85 -33.60 0.96
CA ARG A 135 7.34 -34.52 2.00
C ARG A 135 8.86 -34.64 2.01
N ALA A 136 9.52 -34.65 0.84
CA ALA A 136 10.97 -34.66 0.76
C ALA A 136 11.60 -33.37 1.34
N LEU A 137 10.84 -32.27 1.36
CA LEU A 137 11.25 -30.98 1.93
C LEU A 137 10.85 -30.81 3.40
N CYS A 138 10.18 -31.78 4.02
CA CYS A 138 9.91 -31.74 5.46
C CYS A 138 11.20 -31.97 6.27
N PRO A 139 11.40 -31.28 7.40
CA PRO A 139 12.50 -31.60 8.31
C PRO A 139 12.39 -33.04 8.83
N ARG A 140 13.53 -33.71 9.05
CA ARG A 140 13.57 -35.08 9.61
C ARG A 140 12.82 -35.19 10.93
N ALA A 141 12.90 -34.15 11.77
CA ALA A 141 12.22 -34.09 13.05
C ALA A 141 10.68 -34.05 12.94
N ALA A 142 10.11 -33.87 11.75
CA ALA A 142 8.67 -33.96 11.50
C ALA A 142 8.16 -35.42 11.37
N PHE A 143 9.04 -36.38 11.08
CA PHE A 143 8.72 -37.81 10.91
C PHE A 143 8.84 -38.60 12.21
N ARG A 144 8.28 -38.07 13.32
CA ARG A 144 8.32 -38.76 14.63
C ARG A 144 7.35 -39.94 14.66
N ASP A 145 7.66 -40.93 15.49
CA ASP A 145 6.79 -42.07 15.80
C ASP A 145 6.27 -42.84 14.57
N ASN A 146 7.10 -42.92 13.51
CA ASN A 146 6.74 -43.49 12.20
C ASN A 146 5.53 -42.82 11.51
N ALA A 147 5.12 -41.63 11.95
CA ALA A 147 4.07 -40.85 11.32
C ALA A 147 4.62 -40.10 10.10
N ILE A 148 3.82 -40.06 9.03
CA ILE A 148 4.10 -39.23 7.86
C ILE A 148 3.53 -37.84 8.14
N PRO A 149 4.34 -36.76 8.10
CA PRO A 149 3.84 -35.42 8.35
C PRO A 149 2.83 -35.01 7.28
N GLU A 150 1.75 -34.40 7.72
CA GLU A 150 0.83 -33.69 6.86
C GLU A 150 1.45 -32.36 6.44
N VAL A 151 1.32 -32.01 5.16
CA VAL A 151 1.76 -30.72 4.61
C VAL A 151 0.53 -30.04 4.02
N PRO A 152 -0.17 -29.17 4.75
CA PRO A 152 -1.34 -28.48 4.22
C PRO A 152 -0.93 -27.56 3.06
N LEU A 153 -1.80 -27.47 2.05
CA LEU A 153 -1.67 -26.50 0.97
C LEU A 153 -2.49 -25.25 1.33
N LEU A 154 -1.79 -24.17 1.67
CA LEU A 154 -2.38 -22.89 2.02
C LEU A 154 -2.83 -22.14 0.75
N SER A 155 -3.95 -21.43 0.88
CA SER A 155 -4.46 -20.51 -0.13
C SER A 155 -4.20 -19.07 0.28
N PHE A 156 -3.82 -18.24 -0.69
CA PHE A 156 -3.71 -16.79 -0.50
C PHE A 156 -5.02 -16.14 -0.91
N HIS A 157 -5.57 -15.30 -0.05
CA HIS A 157 -6.81 -14.57 -0.30
C HIS A 157 -6.53 -13.08 -0.15
N ASP A 158 -6.86 -12.31 -1.18
CA ASP A 158 -6.90 -10.85 -1.16
C ASP A 158 -8.20 -10.34 -1.79
N ASP A 159 -8.33 -9.02 -1.87
CA ASP A 159 -9.50 -8.34 -2.42
C ASP A 159 -9.55 -8.35 -3.96
N LEU A 160 -8.57 -8.98 -4.62
CA LEU A 160 -8.47 -8.95 -6.07
C LEU A 160 -9.31 -10.05 -6.72
N LEU A 161 -10.14 -9.64 -7.68
CA LEU A 161 -10.85 -10.53 -8.58
C LEU A 161 -10.07 -10.74 -9.88
N ARG A 162 -9.55 -9.65 -10.46
CA ARG A 162 -8.71 -9.64 -11.67
C ARG A 162 -7.65 -8.55 -11.62
N LEU A 163 -6.57 -8.75 -12.38
CA LEU A 163 -5.48 -7.80 -12.57
C LEU A 163 -5.00 -7.80 -14.03
N VAL A 164 -4.82 -6.62 -14.61
CA VAL A 164 -4.32 -6.39 -15.96
C VAL A 164 -3.22 -5.31 -15.92
N PRO A 165 -1.95 -5.65 -16.22
CA PRO A 165 -0.89 -4.66 -16.36
C PRO A 165 -1.17 -3.74 -17.56
N VAL A 166 -1.15 -2.41 -17.33
CA VAL A 166 -1.49 -1.39 -18.35
C VAL A 166 -0.24 -0.72 -18.90
N TYR A 167 0.67 -0.30 -18.01
CA TYR A 167 1.85 0.47 -18.40
C TYR A 167 2.99 0.24 -17.42
N ALA A 168 4.20 0.09 -17.93
CA ALA A 168 5.42 -0.03 -17.13
C ALA A 168 6.44 0.99 -17.63
N VAL A 169 7.04 1.73 -16.71
CA VAL A 169 7.99 2.80 -17.02
C VAL A 169 8.99 2.94 -15.88
N THR A 170 10.17 3.49 -16.14
CA THR A 170 11.18 3.74 -15.12
C THR A 170 11.43 5.25 -15.03
N GLY A 171 11.26 5.80 -13.83
CA GLY A 171 11.54 7.21 -13.52
C GLY A 171 12.92 7.40 -12.91
N PRO A 172 13.51 8.60 -13.01
CA PRO A 172 14.82 8.92 -12.46
C PRO A 172 14.92 8.88 -10.93
N ALA A 173 13.83 9.08 -10.19
CA ALA A 173 13.85 9.15 -8.73
C ALA A 173 13.15 7.94 -8.07
N VAL A 174 11.96 7.58 -8.54
CA VAL A 174 11.22 6.43 -7.95
C VAL A 174 11.60 5.08 -8.55
N GLY A 175 12.30 5.09 -9.70
CA GLY A 175 12.68 3.88 -10.42
C GLY A 175 11.50 3.25 -11.15
N ASP A 176 11.46 1.92 -11.17
CA ASP A 176 10.45 1.14 -11.88
C ASP A 176 9.03 1.36 -11.32
N MET A 177 8.11 1.70 -12.21
CA MET A 177 6.69 1.90 -11.96
C MET A 177 5.85 0.90 -12.74
N LEU A 178 4.70 0.55 -12.17
CA LEU A 178 3.71 -0.30 -12.81
C LEU A 178 2.32 0.29 -12.58
N VAL A 179 1.59 0.47 -13.69
CA VAL A 179 0.18 0.85 -13.73
C VAL A 179 -0.62 -0.41 -14.04
N GLU A 180 -1.62 -0.70 -13.22
CA GLU A 180 -2.43 -1.92 -13.32
C GLU A 180 -3.92 -1.57 -13.17
N ASP A 181 -4.76 -2.15 -14.02
CA ASP A 181 -6.21 -2.12 -13.85
C ASP A 181 -6.64 -3.38 -13.11
N VAL A 182 -7.46 -3.22 -12.07
CA VAL A 182 -7.90 -4.30 -11.20
C VAL A 182 -9.41 -4.29 -11.02
N ALA A 183 -9.99 -5.48 -10.94
CA ALA A 183 -11.32 -5.66 -10.38
C ALA A 183 -11.18 -6.05 -8.91
N VAL A 184 -11.82 -5.30 -8.03
CA VAL A 184 -11.72 -5.46 -6.58
C VAL A 184 -13.06 -5.92 -6.03
N ASP A 185 -13.04 -6.95 -5.18
CA ASP A 185 -14.19 -7.35 -4.39
C ASP A 185 -14.45 -6.32 -3.29
N CYS A 186 -15.68 -5.84 -3.22
CA CYS A 186 -16.09 -4.79 -2.28
C CYS A 186 -17.32 -5.24 -1.46
N ALA A 187 -17.51 -6.55 -1.28
CA ALA A 187 -18.63 -7.12 -0.54
C ALA A 187 -18.84 -6.45 0.84
N PRO A 188 -20.08 -6.12 1.23
CA PRO A 188 -21.35 -6.47 0.56
C PRO A 188 -21.71 -5.56 -0.63
N GLY A 189 -20.89 -4.55 -0.93
CA GLY A 189 -21.05 -3.68 -2.09
C GLY A 189 -20.69 -4.35 -3.43
N PRO A 190 -21.02 -3.71 -4.56
CA PRO A 190 -20.65 -4.22 -5.88
C PRO A 190 -19.15 -4.13 -6.11
N ALA A 191 -18.59 -5.09 -6.84
CA ALA A 191 -17.20 -5.04 -7.28
C ALA A 191 -16.88 -3.74 -8.05
N GLU A 192 -15.66 -3.26 -7.88
CA GLU A 192 -15.19 -2.00 -8.46
C GLU A 192 -14.02 -2.22 -9.42
N LEU A 193 -14.01 -1.45 -10.52
CA LEU A 193 -12.81 -1.30 -11.33
C LEU A 193 -11.97 -0.16 -10.78
N ARG A 194 -10.70 -0.44 -10.55
CA ARG A 194 -9.74 0.54 -10.04
C ARG A 194 -8.45 0.45 -10.81
N ARG A 195 -7.74 1.58 -10.93
CA ARG A 195 -6.37 1.64 -11.45
C ARG A 195 -5.41 1.87 -10.30
N ARG A 196 -4.34 1.07 -10.23
CA ARG A 196 -3.29 1.10 -9.19
C ARG A 196 -1.97 1.58 -9.80
N LEU A 197 -1.28 2.47 -9.11
CA LEU A 197 0.13 2.82 -9.31
C LEU A 197 0.95 2.08 -8.27
N ARG A 198 2.02 1.41 -8.69
CA ARG A 198 2.98 0.77 -7.78
C ARG A 198 4.40 1.16 -8.15
N PHE A 199 5.22 1.44 -7.15
CA PHE A 199 6.67 1.57 -7.31
C PHE A 199 7.31 0.24 -6.97
N LYS A 200 8.11 -0.34 -7.87
CA LYS A 200 8.75 -1.64 -7.62
C LYS A 200 9.80 -1.58 -6.51
N ARG A 201 10.29 -0.39 -6.16
CA ARG A 201 11.15 -0.19 -4.97
C ARG A 201 10.40 -0.44 -3.65
N MET A 202 9.07 -0.28 -3.63
CA MET A 202 8.19 -0.57 -2.49
C MET A 202 6.99 -1.42 -2.93
N PRO A 203 7.26 -2.67 -3.31
CA PRO A 203 6.27 -3.47 -4.02
C PRO A 203 5.12 -3.94 -3.12
N CYS A 204 5.21 -3.79 -1.80
CA CYS A 204 4.13 -4.06 -0.85
C CYS A 204 3.07 -2.95 -0.85
N LEU A 205 3.44 -1.73 -1.23
CA LEU A 205 2.60 -0.56 -1.11
C LEU A 205 1.98 -0.22 -2.47
N VAL A 206 0.65 -0.17 -2.51
CA VAL A 206 -0.07 0.50 -3.59
C VAL A 206 0.08 1.99 -3.36
N GLN A 207 0.81 2.67 -4.23
CA GLN A 207 1.10 4.10 -4.10
C GLN A 207 -0.18 4.91 -4.24
N THR A 208 -0.84 4.78 -5.40
CA THR A 208 -2.09 5.47 -5.66
C THR A 208 -3.12 4.52 -6.26
N GLN A 209 -4.38 4.67 -5.85
CA GLN A 209 -5.49 3.97 -6.46
C GLN A 209 -6.65 4.92 -6.75
N VAL A 210 -7.23 4.81 -7.95
CA VAL A 210 -8.39 5.58 -8.38
C VAL A 210 -9.46 4.66 -8.95
N ARG A 211 -10.73 5.05 -8.86
CA ARG A 211 -11.82 4.33 -9.55
C ARG A 211 -11.75 4.58 -11.06
N LEU A 212 -12.09 3.56 -11.83
CA LEU A 212 -12.30 3.68 -13.27
C LEU A 212 -13.79 3.88 -13.57
N ALA A 213 -14.10 4.69 -14.57
CA ALA A 213 -15.46 4.84 -15.06
C ALA A 213 -15.91 3.54 -15.74
N ARG A 214 -17.17 3.14 -15.52
CA ARG A 214 -17.75 2.01 -16.27
C ARG A 214 -17.95 2.42 -17.74
N PRO A 215 -17.77 1.50 -18.70
CA PRO A 215 -18.26 1.70 -20.06
C PRO A 215 -19.76 2.05 -20.03
N SER A 216 -20.20 2.91 -20.95
CA SER A 216 -21.59 3.38 -21.05
C SER A 216 -22.62 2.24 -20.94
N PRO A 217 -23.79 2.46 -20.31
CA PRO A 217 -24.84 1.45 -20.13
C PRO A 217 -25.37 0.84 -21.45
N ALA A 218 -25.09 1.43 -22.61
CA ALA A 218 -25.43 0.86 -23.92
C ALA A 218 -24.66 -0.45 -24.25
N VAL A 219 -23.59 -0.77 -23.51
CA VAL A 219 -22.78 -2.00 -23.67
C VAL A 219 -22.95 -2.94 -22.45
N ALA A 220 -23.96 -2.70 -21.60
CA ALA A 220 -24.12 -3.35 -20.29
C ALA A 220 -24.63 -4.81 -20.32
N SER A 221 -24.19 -5.61 -21.29
CA SER A 221 -24.32 -7.06 -21.23
C SER A 221 -23.04 -7.76 -20.74
N SER A 222 -21.89 -7.08 -20.75
CA SER A 222 -20.62 -7.68 -20.35
C SER A 222 -20.35 -7.52 -18.85
N SER A 223 -19.95 -8.59 -18.16
CA SER A 223 -19.55 -8.53 -16.75
C SER A 223 -18.36 -7.56 -16.54
N LEU A 224 -18.20 -6.96 -15.34
CA LEU A 224 -17.01 -6.11 -15.01
C LEU A 224 -15.68 -6.83 -15.31
N LEU A 225 -15.74 -8.15 -15.20
CA LEU A 225 -14.69 -9.10 -15.45
C LEU A 225 -14.36 -9.21 -16.95
N GLU A 226 -15.38 -9.23 -17.82
CA GLU A 226 -15.24 -9.19 -19.29
C GLU A 226 -14.75 -7.81 -19.79
N ALA A 227 -15.14 -6.72 -19.12
CA ALA A 227 -14.68 -5.37 -19.48
C ALA A 227 -13.15 -5.20 -19.37
N LEU A 228 -12.48 -6.03 -18.54
CA LEU A 228 -11.01 -6.10 -18.46
C LEU A 228 -10.39 -7.07 -19.49
N GLU A 229 -11.15 -8.03 -20.03
CA GLU A 229 -10.67 -9.05 -20.96
C GLU A 229 -10.79 -8.64 -22.43
N GLU A 230 -11.89 -7.96 -22.80
CA GLU A 230 -12.15 -7.55 -24.19
C GLU A 230 -11.27 -6.37 -24.64
N GLN A 231 -10.56 -5.74 -23.70
CA GLN A 231 -9.84 -4.50 -23.91
C GLN A 231 -8.33 -4.79 -23.85
N GLY A 232 -7.73 -5.03 -25.02
CA GLY A 232 -6.28 -5.20 -25.15
C GLY A 232 -5.48 -3.97 -24.68
N PRO A 233 -4.13 -4.07 -24.65
CA PRO A 233 -3.25 -2.98 -24.22
C PRO A 233 -3.40 -1.79 -25.19
N GLY A 234 -4.25 -0.82 -24.83
CA GLY A 234 -4.55 0.34 -25.68
C GLY A 234 -5.97 0.91 -25.60
N SER A 235 -6.87 0.35 -24.79
CA SER A 235 -8.23 0.89 -24.61
C SER A 235 -8.46 1.60 -23.27
N SER A 236 -9.34 2.61 -23.34
CA SER A 236 -9.34 3.85 -22.59
C SER A 236 -10.27 3.83 -21.36
N LEU A 237 -10.12 2.89 -20.43
CA LEU A 237 -10.79 3.03 -19.13
C LEU A 237 -10.31 4.34 -18.49
N GLN A 238 -11.24 5.28 -18.38
CA GLN A 238 -10.94 6.61 -17.88
C GLN A 238 -10.99 6.59 -16.35
N PRO A 239 -10.00 7.19 -15.67
CA PRO A 239 -10.09 7.42 -14.24
C PRO A 239 -11.24 8.39 -13.94
N GLN A 240 -11.92 8.17 -12.81
CA GLN A 240 -12.93 9.10 -12.31
C GLN A 240 -12.21 10.31 -11.70
N VAL A 241 -12.08 11.38 -12.49
CA VAL A 241 -11.42 12.63 -12.09
C VAL A 241 -12.15 13.26 -10.90
N GLY A 242 -11.41 13.57 -9.84
CA GLY A 242 -11.97 14.21 -8.65
C GLY A 242 -13.00 13.38 -7.89
N GLY A 243 -13.08 12.07 -8.17
CA GLY A 243 -13.98 11.13 -7.52
C GLY A 243 -13.60 10.81 -6.07
N LEU A 244 -14.39 9.95 -5.45
CA LEU A 244 -14.14 9.47 -4.08
C LEU A 244 -12.77 8.81 -3.98
N LEU A 245 -12.02 9.18 -2.93
CA LEU A 245 -10.80 8.48 -2.55
C LEU A 245 -11.14 7.04 -2.20
N VAL A 246 -10.35 6.09 -2.70
CA VAL A 246 -10.52 4.65 -2.45
C VAL A 246 -9.40 4.04 -1.60
N GLN A 247 -8.32 4.79 -1.38
CA GLN A 247 -7.25 4.38 -0.46
C GLN A 247 -7.56 4.89 0.94
N PRO A 248 -7.69 3.99 1.94
CA PRO A 248 -8.07 4.38 3.29
C PRO A 248 -7.17 5.45 3.92
N TYR A 249 -5.84 5.35 3.76
CA TYR A 249 -4.94 6.34 4.37
C TYR A 249 -5.10 7.75 3.74
N LEU A 250 -5.42 7.86 2.44
CA LEU A 250 -5.71 9.16 1.83
C LEU A 250 -7.04 9.74 2.34
N GLN A 251 -8.05 8.90 2.58
CA GLN A 251 -9.29 9.33 3.21
C GLN A 251 -9.03 9.85 4.63
N ALA A 252 -8.20 9.16 5.41
CA ALA A 252 -7.77 9.60 6.73
C ALA A 252 -6.97 10.92 6.69
N MET A 253 -6.06 11.10 5.73
CA MET A 253 -5.35 12.38 5.55
C MET A 253 -6.30 13.54 5.29
N VAL A 254 -7.28 13.34 4.41
CA VAL A 254 -8.32 14.34 4.15
C VAL A 254 -9.17 14.58 5.39
N ALA A 255 -9.55 13.53 6.14
CA ALA A 255 -10.29 13.63 7.40
C ALA A 255 -9.59 14.55 8.42
N GLY A 256 -8.25 14.58 8.42
CA GLY A 256 -7.46 15.48 9.26
C GLY A 256 -7.77 16.97 9.06
N LEU A 257 -8.34 17.38 7.92
CA LEU A 257 -8.80 18.76 7.70
C LEU A 257 -10.00 19.16 8.57
N ALA A 258 -10.71 18.21 9.16
CA ALA A 258 -11.88 18.48 10.01
C ALA A 258 -11.50 19.35 11.22
N VAL A 259 -10.27 19.22 11.74
CA VAL A 259 -9.80 19.97 12.91
C VAL A 259 -9.69 21.47 12.65
N ILE A 260 -9.64 21.90 11.38
CA ILE A 260 -9.61 23.32 10.98
C ILE A 260 -10.88 23.75 10.24
N ALA A 261 -11.95 22.97 10.30
CA ALA A 261 -13.19 23.25 9.58
C ALA A 261 -13.75 24.67 9.80
N PRO A 262 -13.82 25.22 11.03
CA PRO A 262 -14.33 26.58 11.25
C PRO A 262 -13.52 27.66 10.51
N SER A 263 -12.18 27.52 10.53
CA SER A 263 -11.24 28.43 9.84
C SER A 263 -11.40 28.35 8.32
N VAL A 264 -11.53 27.13 7.78
CA VAL A 264 -11.78 26.92 6.34
C VAL A 264 -13.10 27.56 5.92
N GLU A 265 -14.16 27.38 6.70
CA GLU A 265 -15.46 27.99 6.41
C GLU A 265 -15.45 29.52 6.48
N GLU A 266 -14.65 30.10 7.38
CA GLU A 266 -14.43 31.53 7.43
C GLU A 266 -13.73 32.07 6.18
N ILE A 267 -12.68 31.40 5.73
CA ILE A 267 -11.98 31.74 4.49
C ILE A 267 -12.96 31.69 3.31
N VAL A 268 -13.74 30.61 3.19
CA VAL A 268 -14.74 30.46 2.12
C VAL A 268 -15.82 31.54 2.18
N ARG A 269 -16.34 31.86 3.38
CA ARG A 269 -17.34 32.91 3.60
C ARG A 269 -16.81 34.31 3.27
N SER A 270 -15.50 34.54 3.39
CA SER A 270 -14.85 35.79 2.96
C SER A 270 -14.69 35.91 1.43
N GLY A 271 -15.06 34.87 0.68
CA GLY A 271 -14.90 34.81 -0.78
C GLY A 271 -13.50 34.38 -1.23
N ALA A 272 -12.61 34.04 -0.30
CA ALA A 272 -11.29 33.49 -0.59
C ALA A 272 -11.33 31.96 -0.67
N ARG A 273 -10.26 31.37 -1.24
CA ARG A 273 -10.07 29.90 -1.24
C ARG A 273 -9.00 29.50 -0.23
N PRO A 274 -9.23 28.44 0.56
CA PRO A 274 -8.18 27.88 1.41
C PRO A 274 -7.10 27.26 0.52
N ARG A 275 -5.86 27.24 1.00
CA ARG A 275 -4.70 26.79 0.22
C ARG A 275 -4.08 25.53 0.81
N CYS A 276 -3.73 24.57 -0.02
CA CYS A 276 -3.13 23.31 0.37
C CYS A 276 -1.81 23.06 -0.37
N LEU A 277 -0.75 22.75 0.35
CA LEU A 277 0.50 22.22 -0.21
C LEU A 277 0.48 20.69 -0.05
N CYS A 278 0.56 19.95 -1.16
CA CYS A 278 0.75 18.50 -1.15
C CYS A 278 2.21 18.18 -1.45
N ALA A 279 2.94 17.72 -0.45
CA ALA A 279 4.30 17.19 -0.58
C ALA A 279 4.20 15.70 -0.91
N GLY A 280 4.49 15.35 -2.16
CA GLY A 280 4.12 14.07 -2.76
C GLY A 280 2.83 14.20 -3.56
N VAL A 281 2.87 13.83 -4.84
CA VAL A 281 1.67 13.83 -5.72
C VAL A 281 1.25 12.40 -6.02
N GLY A 282 2.21 11.50 -6.26
CA GLY A 282 1.92 10.13 -6.70
C GLY A 282 1.05 10.14 -7.96
N GLY A 283 0.00 9.31 -7.98
CA GLY A 283 -1.00 9.32 -9.06
C GLY A 283 -1.96 10.50 -9.04
N GLY A 284 -1.84 11.46 -8.11
CA GLY A 284 -2.61 12.70 -8.09
C GLY A 284 -3.98 12.63 -7.40
N ALA A 285 -4.36 11.48 -6.81
CA ALA A 285 -5.67 11.31 -6.18
C ALA A 285 -5.90 12.30 -5.02
N LEU A 286 -4.90 12.47 -4.14
CA LEU A 286 -4.96 13.40 -3.01
C LEU A 286 -5.16 14.87 -3.46
N PRO A 287 -4.26 15.48 -4.26
CA PRO A 287 -4.43 16.86 -4.68
C PRO A 287 -5.71 17.08 -5.50
N MET A 288 -6.11 16.12 -6.35
CA MET A 288 -7.38 16.20 -7.09
C MET A 288 -8.57 16.24 -6.14
N SER A 289 -8.64 15.36 -5.14
CA SER A 289 -9.76 15.30 -4.20
C SER A 289 -9.93 16.58 -3.38
N ILE A 290 -8.82 17.20 -2.98
CA ILE A 290 -8.79 18.46 -2.23
C ILE A 290 -9.24 19.63 -3.14
N ARG A 291 -8.78 19.64 -4.39
CA ARG A 291 -9.17 20.64 -5.40
C ARG A 291 -10.64 20.54 -5.79
N THR A 292 -11.13 19.36 -6.15
CA THR A 292 -12.47 19.17 -6.72
C THR A 292 -13.54 18.97 -5.66
N GLY A 293 -13.23 18.23 -4.60
CA GLY A 293 -14.19 17.93 -3.53
C GLY A 293 -14.24 19.01 -2.46
N LEU A 294 -13.12 19.68 -2.16
CA LEU A 294 -13.06 20.68 -1.08
C LEU A 294 -12.80 22.11 -1.56
N CYS A 295 -12.63 22.33 -2.87
CA CYS A 295 -12.51 23.66 -3.47
C CYS A 295 -11.28 24.49 -3.02
N PHE A 296 -10.22 23.83 -2.57
CA PHE A 296 -8.94 24.46 -2.22
C PHE A 296 -8.17 24.89 -3.49
N GLU A 297 -7.32 25.90 -3.34
CA GLU A 297 -6.16 26.09 -4.22
C GLU A 297 -5.06 25.13 -3.77
N VAL A 298 -4.53 24.32 -4.68
CA VAL A 298 -3.62 23.22 -4.39
C VAL A 298 -2.32 23.38 -5.17
N LEU A 299 -1.21 23.23 -4.45
CA LEU A 299 0.12 23.12 -5.02
C LEU A 299 0.69 21.74 -4.70
N GLY A 300 0.84 20.89 -5.71
CA GLY A 300 1.52 19.60 -5.58
C GLY A 300 3.01 19.71 -5.90
N VAL A 301 3.85 18.99 -5.16
CA VAL A 301 5.28 18.88 -5.42
C VAL A 301 5.67 17.41 -5.50
N GLU A 302 6.24 17.01 -6.62
CA GLU A 302 6.67 15.64 -6.90
C GLU A 302 8.13 15.62 -7.34
N ALA A 303 8.93 14.71 -6.78
CA ALA A 303 10.34 14.63 -7.11
C ALA A 303 10.59 14.06 -8.51
N ASP A 304 9.69 13.18 -8.97
CA ASP A 304 9.83 12.48 -10.24
C ASP A 304 8.86 13.01 -11.32
N HIS A 305 9.40 13.67 -12.34
CA HIS A 305 8.58 14.15 -13.46
C HIS A 305 7.83 13.03 -14.20
N VAL A 306 8.37 11.81 -14.24
CA VAL A 306 7.72 10.66 -14.88
C VAL A 306 6.50 10.22 -14.07
N VAL A 307 6.53 10.35 -12.73
CA VAL A 307 5.34 10.13 -11.89
C VAL A 307 4.22 11.11 -12.24
N LEU A 308 4.55 12.39 -12.47
CA LEU A 308 3.56 13.37 -12.92
C LEU A 308 3.00 13.04 -14.31
N ASP A 309 3.84 12.58 -15.24
CA ASP A 309 3.37 12.14 -16.56
C ASP A 309 2.46 10.92 -16.45
N VAL A 310 2.78 9.96 -15.57
CA VAL A 310 1.90 8.82 -15.29
C VAL A 310 0.58 9.29 -14.68
N ALA A 311 0.62 10.21 -13.71
CA ALA A 311 -0.57 10.75 -13.06
C ALA A 311 -1.52 11.44 -14.07
N ARG A 312 -0.97 12.27 -14.97
CA ARG A 312 -1.74 12.96 -16.02
C ARG A 312 -2.33 11.98 -17.03
N ASN A 313 -1.52 11.04 -17.52
CA ASN A 313 -1.92 10.16 -18.62
C ASN A 313 -2.83 9.00 -18.19
N TYR A 314 -2.72 8.54 -16.93
CA TYR A 314 -3.39 7.31 -16.49
C TYR A 314 -4.31 7.49 -15.27
N PHE A 315 -4.11 8.50 -14.43
CA PHE A 315 -4.85 8.66 -13.16
C PHE A 315 -5.78 9.87 -13.11
N GLY A 316 -5.81 10.70 -14.16
CA GLY A 316 -6.75 11.81 -14.26
C GLY A 316 -6.33 13.02 -13.45
N LEU A 317 -5.03 13.20 -13.23
CA LEU A 317 -4.49 14.47 -12.72
C LEU A 317 -4.69 15.56 -13.79
N VAL A 318 -5.52 16.55 -13.47
CA VAL A 318 -5.82 17.68 -14.36
C VAL A 318 -5.48 18.97 -13.64
N GLU A 319 -4.47 19.68 -14.14
CA GLU A 319 -4.10 21.00 -13.64
C GLU A 319 -5.09 22.06 -14.15
N ASP A 320 -5.39 23.04 -13.31
CA ASP A 320 -6.22 24.20 -13.64
C ASP A 320 -5.70 25.47 -12.95
N GLU A 321 -6.49 26.53 -12.95
CA GLU A 321 -6.09 27.79 -12.31
C GLU A 321 -5.85 27.68 -10.79
N PHE A 322 -6.46 26.67 -10.14
CA PHE A 322 -6.40 26.42 -8.70
C PHE A 322 -5.71 25.11 -8.32
N LEU A 323 -5.28 24.27 -9.26
CA LEU A 323 -4.42 23.11 -8.99
C LEU A 323 -3.23 23.14 -9.93
N ARG A 324 -2.04 23.28 -9.35
CA ARG A 324 -0.77 23.21 -10.08
C ARG A 324 0.12 22.17 -9.47
N VAL A 325 0.89 21.47 -10.31
CA VAL A 325 1.96 20.59 -9.83
C VAL A 325 3.30 21.05 -10.35
N ARG A 326 4.36 20.82 -9.57
CA ARG A 326 5.73 21.09 -9.99
C ARG A 326 6.65 19.93 -9.67
N VAL A 327 7.66 19.77 -10.51
CA VAL A 327 8.77 18.86 -10.25
C VAL A 327 9.72 19.51 -9.26
N GLY A 328 10.06 18.84 -8.17
CA GLY A 328 11.02 19.31 -7.19
C GLY A 328 11.02 18.53 -5.89
N ASP A 329 12.00 18.82 -5.05
CA ASP A 329 12.06 18.32 -3.68
C ASP A 329 11.06 19.10 -2.81
N ALA A 330 10.08 18.39 -2.24
CA ALA A 330 9.05 18.97 -1.40
C ALA A 330 9.60 19.52 -0.06
N ILE A 331 10.62 18.87 0.52
CA ILE A 331 11.29 19.33 1.73
C ILE A 331 12.02 20.64 1.46
N GLN A 332 12.81 20.68 0.38
CA GLN A 332 13.50 21.90 -0.05
C GLN A 332 12.50 23.02 -0.35
N THR A 333 11.39 22.70 -1.00
CA THR A 333 10.32 23.66 -1.30
C THR A 333 9.75 24.30 -0.04
N ILE A 334 9.46 23.51 1.01
CA ILE A 334 8.97 24.02 2.29
C ILE A 334 10.01 24.98 2.92
N GLN A 335 11.30 24.61 2.87
CA GLN A 335 12.37 25.46 3.39
C GLN A 335 12.52 26.76 2.60
N ASP A 336 12.43 26.71 1.27
CA ASP A 336 12.54 27.87 0.40
C ASP A 336 11.39 28.86 0.66
N PHE A 337 10.15 28.36 0.78
CA PHE A 337 9.00 29.19 1.16
C PHE A 337 9.17 29.82 2.55
N ALA A 338 9.65 29.06 3.53
CA ALA A 338 9.89 29.58 4.87
C ALA A 338 11.00 30.65 4.90
N ARG A 339 11.99 30.59 3.98
CA ARG A 339 13.06 31.58 3.84
C ARG A 339 12.61 32.86 3.13
N GLN A 340 11.73 32.74 2.14
CA GLN A 340 11.25 33.88 1.36
C GLN A 340 10.34 34.80 2.19
N GLY A 341 9.62 34.27 3.19
CA GLY A 341 8.83 35.09 4.12
C GLY A 341 7.64 35.80 3.47
N GLU A 342 7.19 35.32 2.31
CA GLU A 342 6.11 35.93 1.54
C GLU A 342 4.76 35.79 2.29
N PRO A 343 4.05 36.91 2.59
CA PRO A 343 2.72 36.88 3.20
C PRO A 343 1.70 36.05 2.42
N ALA A 344 1.96 35.88 1.12
CA ALA A 344 1.14 35.10 0.20
C ALA A 344 1.24 33.59 0.40
N MET A 345 2.18 33.04 1.19
CA MET A 345 2.36 31.59 1.38
C MET A 345 1.52 30.99 2.51
N ASN A 346 0.45 31.66 2.91
CA ASN A 346 -0.37 31.30 4.07
C ASN A 346 -1.24 30.06 3.82
N PHE A 347 -0.67 28.85 3.90
CA PHE A 347 -1.39 27.61 3.61
C PHE A 347 -2.35 27.24 4.74
N SER A 348 -3.60 26.93 4.41
CA SER A 348 -4.55 26.36 5.36
C SER A 348 -4.13 24.94 5.75
N ALA A 349 -3.54 24.19 4.82
CA ALA A 349 -3.04 22.84 5.07
C ALA A 349 -1.71 22.55 4.35
N ILE A 350 -0.86 21.77 5.00
CA ILE A 350 0.26 21.07 4.36
C ILE A 350 0.02 19.58 4.57
N MET A 351 -0.06 18.82 3.48
CA MET A 351 -0.17 17.37 3.50
C MET A 351 1.15 16.77 3.04
N VAL A 352 1.78 15.97 3.90
CA VAL A 352 3.02 15.27 3.60
C VAL A 352 2.71 13.79 3.40
N ASP A 353 2.73 13.38 2.13
CA ASP A 353 2.58 12.01 1.67
C ASP A 353 3.84 11.62 0.90
N LEU A 354 4.94 11.55 1.65
CA LEU A 354 6.26 11.19 1.12
C LEU A 354 6.65 9.81 1.62
N ASP A 355 7.19 9.01 0.72
CA ASP A 355 7.73 7.70 0.97
C ASP A 355 9.24 7.77 1.23
N SER A 356 9.74 6.97 2.19
CA SER A 356 11.17 6.83 2.43
C SER A 356 11.85 6.16 1.24
N SER A 357 13.02 6.68 0.85
CA SER A 357 13.86 6.07 -0.19
C SER A 357 14.82 4.99 0.36
N ASP A 358 14.85 4.79 1.68
CA ASP A 358 15.79 3.87 2.31
C ASP A 358 15.36 2.41 2.18
N VAL A 359 16.09 1.68 1.33
CA VAL A 359 15.91 0.25 1.06
C VAL A 359 16.16 -0.61 2.32
N ILE A 360 16.92 -0.13 3.30
CA ILE A 360 17.28 -0.85 4.53
C ILE A 360 16.11 -0.86 5.53
N CYS A 361 15.34 0.24 5.59
CA CYS A 361 14.26 0.42 6.57
C CYS A 361 12.91 -0.18 6.14
N GLY A 362 12.83 -0.79 4.94
CA GLY A 362 11.56 -1.29 4.40
C GLY A 362 10.62 -0.16 3.95
N VAL A 363 9.33 -0.48 3.81
CA VAL A 363 8.31 0.55 3.50
C VAL A 363 8.12 1.40 4.74
N SER A 364 8.54 2.67 4.70
CA SER A 364 8.34 3.64 5.78
C SER A 364 7.98 5.01 5.21
N ALA A 365 7.27 5.80 6.00
CA ALA A 365 6.85 7.15 5.65
C ALA A 365 6.70 7.99 6.93
N PRO A 366 7.03 9.29 6.91
CA PRO A 366 7.76 10.01 5.86
C PRO A 366 9.29 9.73 5.92
N PRO A 367 10.10 10.25 4.98
CA PRO A 367 11.56 10.27 5.12
C PRO A 367 11.99 10.91 6.45
N LEU A 368 13.10 10.42 7.03
CA LEU A 368 13.60 10.90 8.34
C LEU A 368 13.85 12.42 8.35
N GLU A 369 14.22 13.00 7.21
CA GLU A 369 14.46 14.42 7.03
C GLU A 369 13.24 15.27 7.40
N ILE A 370 12.01 14.80 7.12
CA ILE A 370 10.77 15.50 7.51
C ILE A 370 10.64 15.59 9.03
N THR A 371 11.16 14.61 9.77
CA THR A 371 11.05 14.58 11.24
C THR A 371 12.00 15.56 11.94
N HIS A 372 12.92 16.19 11.19
CA HIS A 372 13.80 17.19 11.74
C HIS A 372 13.03 18.44 12.19
N ARG A 373 13.29 18.88 13.42
CA ARG A 373 12.66 20.08 14.00
C ARG A 373 12.74 21.32 13.11
N SER A 374 13.85 21.50 12.39
CA SER A 374 14.04 22.65 11.48
C SER A 374 13.06 22.62 10.30
N ILE A 375 12.73 21.44 9.77
CA ILE A 375 11.77 21.26 8.68
C ILE A 375 10.34 21.45 9.18
N ILE A 376 10.00 20.85 10.33
CA ILE A 376 8.69 21.02 10.98
C ILE A 376 8.44 22.50 11.32
N LEU A 377 9.46 23.24 11.79
CA LEU A 377 9.39 24.68 11.98
C LEU A 377 9.21 25.46 10.68
N ALA A 378 9.87 25.04 9.59
CA ALA A 378 9.68 25.66 8.28
C ALA A 378 8.23 25.46 7.78
N ALA A 379 7.68 24.25 7.93
CA ALA A 379 6.28 23.96 7.63
C ALA A 379 5.32 24.83 8.45
N ARG A 380 5.53 24.96 9.77
CA ARG A 380 4.73 25.85 10.63
C ARG A 380 4.77 27.31 10.14
N ARG A 381 5.93 27.82 9.71
CA ARG A 381 6.09 29.23 9.30
C ARG A 381 5.27 29.60 8.07
N ILE A 382 4.97 28.64 7.21
CA ILE A 382 4.18 28.85 6.00
C ILE A 382 2.72 28.42 6.18
N LEU A 383 2.32 27.97 7.36
CA LEU A 383 0.92 27.68 7.66
C LEU A 383 0.18 28.93 8.15
N HIS A 384 -1.11 28.97 7.83
CA HIS A 384 -2.08 29.86 8.45
C HIS A 384 -2.07 29.73 9.97
N HIS A 385 -2.39 30.82 10.67
CA HIS A 385 -2.46 30.81 12.14
C HIS A 385 -3.46 29.77 12.69
N HIS A 386 -4.48 29.42 11.89
CA HIS A 386 -5.41 28.30 12.11
C HIS A 386 -5.23 27.18 11.07
N GLY A 387 -4.00 26.99 10.59
CA GLY A 387 -3.64 25.96 9.62
C GLY A 387 -3.21 24.65 10.28
N VAL A 388 -3.05 23.63 9.44
CA VAL A 388 -2.75 22.26 9.88
C VAL A 388 -1.64 21.61 9.06
N LEU A 389 -0.77 20.87 9.74
CA LEU A 389 0.15 19.91 9.13
C LEU A 389 -0.43 18.50 9.26
N VAL A 390 -0.54 17.78 8.14
CA VAL A 390 -1.04 16.39 8.09
C VAL A 390 0.07 15.50 7.53
N LEU A 391 0.40 14.43 8.24
CA LEU A 391 1.51 13.51 7.91
C LEU A 391 0.97 12.08 7.77
N ASN A 392 1.26 11.42 6.65
CA ASN A 392 1.13 9.97 6.52
C ASN A 392 2.33 9.29 7.19
N ILE A 393 2.08 8.39 8.12
CA ILE A 393 3.10 7.68 8.89
C ILE A 393 3.00 6.17 8.63
N ILE A 394 4.11 5.58 8.19
CA ILE A 394 4.34 4.13 8.20
C ILE A 394 5.62 3.90 9.02
N PRO A 395 5.53 3.37 10.25
CA PRO A 395 6.67 3.22 11.14
C PRO A 395 7.63 2.14 10.62
N ALA A 396 8.93 2.44 10.60
CA ALA A 396 9.97 1.47 10.20
C ALA A 396 10.17 0.33 11.23
N ALA A 397 9.79 0.55 12.48
CA ALA A 397 9.88 -0.43 13.57
C ALA A 397 8.63 -0.36 14.47
N ASN A 398 8.13 -1.52 14.89
CA ASN A 398 6.94 -1.64 15.74
C ASN A 398 7.22 -1.43 17.23
N ASP A 399 8.37 -0.86 17.59
CA ASP A 399 8.73 -0.54 18.98
C ASP A 399 8.19 0.81 19.46
N GLY A 400 7.55 1.57 18.56
CA GLY A 400 6.94 2.87 18.83
C GLY A 400 7.94 4.01 19.08
N SER A 401 9.25 3.77 18.95
CA SER A 401 10.29 4.76 19.22
C SER A 401 10.24 5.94 18.24
N PHE A 402 10.11 5.63 16.95
CA PHE A 402 9.96 6.62 15.88
C PHE A 402 8.75 7.52 16.12
N TYR A 403 7.61 6.90 16.44
CA TYR A 403 6.35 7.60 16.65
C TYR A 403 6.44 8.59 17.83
N ARG A 404 7.02 8.14 18.96
CA ARG A 404 7.25 9.01 20.14
C ARG A 404 8.17 10.17 19.83
N ALA A 405 9.31 9.90 19.17
CA ALA A 405 10.27 10.94 18.82
C ALA A 405 9.66 12.00 17.89
N LEU A 406 8.84 11.59 16.92
CA LEU A 406 8.13 12.53 16.05
C LEU A 406 7.12 13.37 16.83
N ILE A 407 6.33 12.76 17.71
CA ILE A 407 5.40 13.48 18.59
C ILE A 407 6.14 14.50 19.46
N ASP A 408 7.28 14.14 20.06
CA ASP A 408 8.08 15.05 20.88
C ASP A 408 8.57 16.28 20.10
N VAL A 409 8.97 16.09 18.83
CA VAL A 409 9.37 17.21 17.96
C VAL A 409 8.17 18.08 17.59
N LEU A 410 7.04 17.45 17.24
CA LEU A 410 5.79 18.13 16.93
C LEU A 410 5.31 18.97 18.12
N HIS A 411 5.41 18.46 19.36
CA HIS A 411 5.10 19.19 20.60
C HIS A 411 5.91 20.48 20.79
N GLN A 412 7.17 20.50 20.35
CA GLN A 412 8.01 21.68 20.47
C GLN A 412 7.65 22.79 19.47
N VAL A 413 6.75 22.50 18.51
CA VAL A 413 6.48 23.37 17.37
C VAL A 413 4.99 23.71 17.23
N PHE A 414 4.08 22.77 17.46
CA PHE A 414 2.63 22.94 17.25
C PHE A 414 1.84 22.95 18.56
N SER A 415 0.57 23.36 18.49
CA SER A 415 -0.27 23.56 19.67
C SER A 415 -1.06 22.31 20.07
N GLU A 416 -1.71 21.65 19.11
CA GLU A 416 -2.48 20.44 19.36
C GLU A 416 -2.18 19.36 18.32
N PHE A 417 -2.46 18.12 18.70
CA PHE A 417 -2.10 16.93 17.95
C PHE A 417 -3.26 15.95 17.94
N TYR A 418 -3.48 15.35 16.80
CA TYR A 418 -4.48 14.31 16.60
C TYR A 418 -3.87 13.15 15.85
N GLU A 419 -4.39 11.97 16.12
CA GLU A 419 -4.07 10.73 15.46
C GLU A 419 -5.33 10.19 14.80
N ILE A 420 -5.17 9.63 13.61
CA ILE A 420 -6.18 8.80 12.95
C ILE A 420 -5.51 7.47 12.64
N ASP A 421 -5.99 6.41 13.29
CA ASP A 421 -5.59 5.04 12.99
C ASP A 421 -6.34 4.57 11.73
N VAL A 422 -5.60 4.18 10.70
CA VAL A 422 -6.20 3.73 9.43
C VAL A 422 -6.80 2.32 9.56
N GLY A 423 -6.48 1.59 10.63
CA GLY A 423 -7.02 0.26 10.92
C GLY A 423 -6.43 -0.86 10.06
N ASN A 424 -5.46 -0.55 9.18
CA ASN A 424 -4.76 -1.52 8.34
C ASN A 424 -3.51 -2.12 9.01
N GLY A 425 -3.17 -1.68 10.22
CA GLY A 425 -2.00 -2.15 10.98
C GLY A 425 -0.65 -1.58 10.50
N GLU A 426 -0.66 -0.66 9.54
CA GLU A 426 0.55 -0.08 8.94
C GLU A 426 0.54 1.46 8.97
N ASN A 427 -0.56 2.09 8.52
CA ASN A 427 -0.66 3.53 8.37
C ASN A 427 -1.31 4.21 9.58
N PHE A 428 -0.71 5.32 10.00
CA PHE A 428 -1.31 6.29 10.90
C PHE A 428 -1.25 7.67 10.26
N VAL A 429 -2.25 8.49 10.51
CA VAL A 429 -2.21 9.90 10.12
C VAL A 429 -2.03 10.76 11.37
N LEU A 430 -0.97 11.55 11.38
CA LEU A 430 -0.72 12.56 12.40
C LEU A 430 -1.16 13.93 11.91
N VAL A 431 -1.87 14.66 12.75
CA VAL A 431 -2.42 15.98 12.45
C VAL A 431 -1.96 16.95 13.52
N ALA A 432 -1.30 18.05 13.14
CA ALA A 432 -0.77 19.04 14.07
C ALA A 432 -1.25 20.46 13.73
N THR A 433 -1.86 21.17 14.68
CA THR A 433 -2.48 22.48 14.46
C THR A 433 -1.59 23.63 14.95
N VAL A 434 -1.61 24.75 14.21
CA VAL A 434 -0.77 25.92 14.54
C VAL A 434 -1.21 26.60 15.84
N SER A 435 -2.52 26.63 16.10
CA SER A 435 -3.17 27.21 17.27
C SER A 435 -4.21 26.23 17.83
N PRO A 436 -4.61 26.36 19.11
CA PRO A 436 -5.69 25.57 19.66
C PRO A 436 -6.98 25.68 18.86
N THR A 437 -7.71 24.58 18.77
CA THR A 437 -8.99 24.48 18.07
C THR A 437 -10.14 24.54 19.09
N GLU A 438 -11.13 25.40 18.82
CA GLU A 438 -12.25 25.63 19.75
C GLU A 438 -13.40 24.61 19.61
N SER A 439 -13.37 23.76 18.58
CA SER A 439 -14.51 22.92 18.20
C SER A 439 -14.44 21.49 18.72
N THR A 440 -15.53 21.03 19.34
CA THR A 440 -15.88 19.60 19.35
C THR A 440 -16.24 19.19 17.91
N LEU A 441 -15.55 18.19 17.36
CA LEU A 441 -15.73 17.66 15.99
C LEU A 441 -17.18 17.23 15.68
N THR A 442 -18.05 17.15 16.71
CA THR A 442 -19.41 16.62 16.65
C THR A 442 -20.49 17.63 16.24
N ASP A 443 -20.24 18.95 16.36
CA ASP A 443 -21.34 19.93 16.41
C ASP A 443 -21.41 20.93 15.23
N SER A 444 -20.55 20.80 14.23
CA SER A 444 -20.49 21.75 13.10
C SER A 444 -21.18 21.20 11.83
N SER A 445 -22.27 21.84 11.44
CA SER A 445 -23.15 21.48 10.31
C SER A 445 -22.87 22.27 9.03
N GLY A 446 -21.63 22.74 8.84
CA GLY A 446 -21.29 23.58 7.71
C GLY A 446 -21.03 22.82 6.39
N HIS A 447 -21.06 23.58 5.29
CA HIS A 447 -20.92 23.04 3.93
C HIS A 447 -19.58 22.31 3.74
N PHE A 448 -18.50 22.84 4.32
CA PHE A 448 -17.17 22.24 4.21
C PHE A 448 -17.15 20.83 4.81
N LEU A 449 -17.65 20.66 6.04
CA LEU A 449 -17.70 19.35 6.70
C LEU A 449 -18.61 18.35 5.97
N THR A 450 -19.66 18.85 5.31
CA THR A 450 -20.54 18.00 4.48
C THR A 450 -19.80 17.42 3.28
N GLU A 451 -19.03 18.24 2.56
CA GLU A 451 -18.19 17.75 1.45
C GLU A 451 -17.01 16.89 1.97
N LEU A 452 -16.42 17.27 3.11
CA LEU A 452 -15.36 16.52 3.75
C LEU A 452 -15.80 15.10 4.11
N ARG A 453 -16.99 14.93 4.69
CA ARG A 453 -17.55 13.63 5.05
C ARG A 453 -17.71 12.70 3.85
N LYS A 454 -17.98 13.24 2.66
CA LYS A 454 -18.04 12.42 1.43
C LYS A 454 -16.67 11.83 1.09
N LEU A 455 -15.59 12.59 1.27
CA LEU A 455 -14.23 12.15 0.93
C LEU A 455 -13.57 11.32 2.03
N ALA A 456 -13.78 11.70 3.28
CA ALA A 456 -13.14 11.11 4.46
C ALA A 456 -13.79 9.78 4.91
N GLY A 457 -15.04 9.51 4.53
CA GLY A 457 -15.75 8.32 4.98
C GLY A 457 -15.88 8.29 6.51
N GLU A 458 -15.62 7.12 7.10
CA GLU A 458 -15.67 6.88 8.56
C GLU A 458 -14.47 7.41 9.34
N PHE A 459 -13.45 7.97 8.65
CA PHE A 459 -12.26 8.45 9.34
C PHE A 459 -12.47 9.73 10.13
N LEU A 460 -13.60 10.44 9.93
CA LEU A 460 -13.95 11.59 10.77
C LEU A 460 -14.23 11.15 12.21
N GLU A 461 -14.84 9.99 12.41
CA GLU A 461 -15.12 9.41 13.71
C GLU A 461 -13.86 8.83 14.38
N HIS A 462 -12.78 8.60 13.62
CA HIS A 462 -11.52 8.02 14.10
C HIS A 462 -10.50 9.07 14.58
N ILE A 463 -10.80 10.37 14.48
CA ILE A 463 -9.90 11.44 14.92
C ILE A 463 -9.83 11.45 16.44
N ARG A 464 -8.65 11.13 16.98
CA ARG A 464 -8.37 11.16 18.42
C ARG A 464 -7.38 12.26 18.76
N LYS A 465 -7.71 13.11 19.72
CA LYS A 465 -6.74 14.06 20.27
C LYS A 465 -5.69 13.29 21.07
N ILE A 466 -4.42 13.63 20.88
CA ILE A 466 -3.32 13.04 21.65
C ILE A 466 -3.16 13.86 22.93
N ASP A 467 -3.54 13.26 24.05
CA ASP A 467 -3.34 13.87 25.37
C ASP A 467 -1.85 13.86 25.72
N ILE A 468 -1.35 15.04 26.06
CA ILE A 468 0.03 15.22 26.50
C ILE A 468 0.06 14.94 28.00
N PRO A 469 0.88 14.00 28.50
CA PRO A 469 1.11 13.91 29.92
C PRO A 469 1.71 15.25 30.39
N SER A 470 0.99 15.94 31.27
CA SER A 470 1.48 17.12 31.98
C SER A 470 2.84 16.77 32.60
N CYS A 471 3.90 17.48 32.21
CA CYS A 471 5.21 17.36 32.84
C CYS A 471 5.16 17.73 34.33
#